data_AF-A2F7I8-F1
#
_entry.id   AF-A2F7I8-F1
#
_cell.length_a   1.000
_cell.length_b   1.000
_cell.length_c   1.000
_cell.angle_alpha   90.00
_cell.angle_beta   90.00
_cell.angle_gamma   90.00
#
_symmetry.space_group_name_H-M   'P 1'
#
loop_
_entity.id
_entity.type
_entity.pdbx_description
1 polymer ?
#
loop_
_entity_poly.entity_id
_entity_poly.type
_entity_poly.pdbx_seq_one_letter_code
_entity_poly.pdbx_strand_id
1 'polypeptide(L)'
;MSVQNEEVEAPEIPETPDYRRVAIPPNRRTYLKNNFPQITEPIIKYLKLDLRYNSRKGCVELRTNALTSNPNAMTKAIDFLTAINAGFEIADALALVRLEDIFMDVFDVTDIKLIEGDNLSRAVGRIAGKGGQIKFTIENATHTRISLTGTKVHILGSVNNVKMARRVICDLVMGSPANKIYSKLRNFQAWQKRQG
;
A
#
# COMPACT_ATOMS: atom_id res chain seq x y z
N MET A 1 -34.44 -36.27 -9.29
CA MET A 1 -34.33 -35.20 -8.29
C MET A 1 -33.89 -35.86 -6.99
N SER A 2 -32.62 -35.70 -6.63
CA SER A 2 -32.08 -35.82 -5.26
C SER A 2 -30.57 -35.65 -5.38
N VAL A 3 -30.11 -34.61 -4.69
CA VAL A 3 -28.86 -33.88 -4.88
C VAL A 3 -27.69 -34.74 -4.38
N GLN A 4 -26.62 -34.79 -5.17
CA GLN A 4 -25.32 -35.29 -4.68
C GLN A 4 -24.85 -34.31 -3.61
N ASN A 5 -24.71 -34.79 -2.37
CA ASN A 5 -24.04 -34.02 -1.32
C ASN A 5 -22.57 -33.89 -1.72
N GLU A 6 -22.18 -32.69 -2.14
CA GLU A 6 -20.79 -32.27 -2.16
C GLU A 6 -20.30 -32.23 -0.71
N GLU A 7 -19.41 -33.16 -0.37
CA GLU A 7 -18.64 -33.10 0.86
C GLU A 7 -17.75 -31.85 0.80
N VAL A 8 -18.18 -30.82 1.54
CA VAL A 8 -17.40 -29.59 1.72
C VAL A 8 -16.19 -29.94 2.58
N GLU A 9 -15.04 -30.06 1.94
CA GLU A 9 -13.74 -30.28 2.58
C GLU A 9 -13.52 -29.18 3.64
N ALA A 10 -13.43 -29.59 4.92
CA ALA A 10 -13.23 -28.68 6.02
C ALA A 10 -11.86 -28.00 5.88
N PRO A 11 -11.75 -26.67 6.02
CA PRO A 11 -10.46 -26.01 5.91
C PRO A 11 -9.54 -26.51 7.03
N GLU A 12 -8.36 -27.00 6.66
CA GLU A 12 -7.29 -27.40 7.58
C GLU A 12 -7.05 -26.27 8.60
N ILE A 13 -7.31 -26.56 9.88
CA ILE A 13 -7.10 -25.60 10.96
C ILE A 13 -5.59 -25.53 11.20
N PRO A 14 -4.91 -24.39 11.00
CA PRO A 14 -3.51 -24.28 11.38
C PRO A 14 -3.38 -24.50 12.90
N GLU A 15 -2.62 -25.52 13.30
CA GLU A 15 -2.49 -26.01 14.69
C GLU A 15 -1.93 -24.97 15.69
N THR A 16 -1.43 -23.83 15.21
CA THR A 16 -1.02 -22.70 16.05
C THR A 16 -1.56 -21.38 15.49
N PRO A 17 -2.24 -20.55 16.30
CA PRO A 17 -2.68 -19.23 15.84
C PRO A 17 -1.46 -18.35 15.51
N ASP A 18 -1.36 -17.88 14.26
CA ASP A 18 -0.35 -16.90 13.86
C ASP A 18 -0.67 -15.58 14.55
N TYR A 19 0.32 -15.04 15.25
CA TYR A 19 0.23 -13.80 16.00
C TYR A 19 1.29 -12.83 15.49
N ARG A 20 0.84 -11.68 14.99
CA ARG A 20 1.72 -10.63 14.49
C ARG A 20 1.40 -9.29 15.09
N ARG A 21 2.42 -8.44 15.16
CA ARG A 21 2.32 -7.09 15.69
C ARG A 21 2.83 -6.09 14.68
N VAL A 22 2.07 -5.01 14.50
CA VAL A 22 2.45 -3.87 13.67
C VAL A 22 2.64 -2.66 14.58
N ALA A 23 3.84 -2.09 14.58
CA ALA A 23 4.13 -0.89 15.35
C ALA A 23 3.50 0.33 14.68
N ILE A 24 2.86 1.20 15.49
CA ILE A 24 2.23 2.42 15.00
C ILE A 24 3.13 3.62 15.34
N PRO A 25 3.58 4.38 14.32
CA PRO A 25 4.35 5.60 14.51
C PRO A 25 3.63 6.59 15.45
N PRO A 26 4.35 7.28 16.37
CA PRO A 26 3.74 8.19 17.35
C PRO A 26 2.85 9.26 16.72
N ASN A 27 3.26 9.82 15.58
CA ASN A 27 2.53 10.84 14.82
C ASN A 27 1.19 10.34 14.24
N ARG A 28 0.97 9.03 14.11
CA ARG A 28 -0.25 8.44 13.54
C ARG A 28 -1.18 7.82 14.59
N ARG A 29 -0.77 7.76 15.87
CA ARG A 29 -1.57 7.14 16.95
C ARG A 29 -2.94 7.79 17.15
N THR A 30 -3.02 9.11 17.13
CA THR A 30 -4.29 9.85 17.27
C THR A 30 -5.24 9.57 16.10
N TYR A 31 -4.70 9.57 14.88
CA TYR A 31 -5.47 9.27 13.67
C TYR A 31 -6.02 7.83 13.70
N LEU A 32 -5.19 6.87 14.10
CA LEU A 32 -5.59 5.47 14.21
C LEU A 32 -6.67 5.27 15.28
N LYS A 33 -6.58 5.96 16.42
CA LYS A 33 -7.59 5.89 17.49
C LYS A 33 -8.95 6.41 17.03
N ASN A 34 -8.97 7.53 16.30
CA ASN A 34 -10.21 8.16 15.84
C ASN A 34 -10.89 7.36 14.73
N ASN A 35 -10.11 6.76 13.84
CA ASN A 35 -10.63 5.99 12.70
C ASN A 35 -10.58 4.46 12.92
N PHE A 36 -10.35 4.03 14.16
CA PHE A 36 -10.18 2.61 14.50
C PHE A 36 -11.33 1.71 14.03
N PRO A 37 -12.62 2.12 14.15
CA PRO A 37 -13.73 1.31 13.64
C PRO A 37 -13.65 1.08 12.13
N GLN A 38 -13.33 2.12 11.36
CA GLN A 38 -13.23 2.05 9.90
C GLN A 38 -12.04 1.20 9.42
N ILE A 39 -10.96 1.14 10.20
CA ILE A 39 -9.79 0.29 9.92
C ILE A 39 -10.08 -1.16 10.28
N THR A 40 -10.83 -1.39 11.37
CA THR A 40 -11.09 -2.73 11.90
C THR A 40 -12.15 -3.49 11.11
N GLU A 41 -13.21 -2.79 10.68
CA GLU A 41 -14.31 -3.38 9.89
C GLU A 41 -13.84 -4.20 8.67
N PRO A 42 -13.00 -3.66 7.76
CA PRO A 42 -12.57 -4.43 6.58
C PRO A 42 -11.70 -5.63 6.95
N ILE A 43 -10.90 -5.55 8.01
CA ILE A 43 -10.03 -6.66 8.45
C ILE A 43 -10.89 -7.80 9.01
N ILE A 44 -11.87 -7.49 9.87
CA ILE A 44 -12.77 -8.51 10.42
C ILE A 44 -13.66 -9.09 9.32
N LYS A 45 -14.23 -8.24 8.46
CA LYS A 45 -15.23 -8.66 7.46
C LYS A 45 -14.64 -9.46 6.32
N TYR A 46 -13.51 -9.01 5.76
CA TYR A 46 -12.93 -9.62 4.56
C TYR A 46 -11.84 -10.64 4.89
N LEU A 47 -10.98 -10.34 5.89
CA LEU A 47 -9.84 -11.19 6.24
C LEU A 47 -10.16 -12.15 7.39
N LYS A 48 -11.26 -11.92 8.13
CA LYS A 48 -11.70 -12.72 9.28
C LYS A 48 -10.63 -12.84 10.37
N LEU A 49 -9.83 -11.78 10.56
CA LEU A 49 -8.78 -11.74 11.59
C LEU A 49 -9.25 -11.02 12.85
N ASP A 50 -8.74 -11.44 13.99
CA ASP A 50 -8.92 -10.72 15.25
C ASP A 50 -7.88 -9.61 15.35
N LEU A 51 -8.32 -8.41 15.75
CA LEU A 51 -7.48 -7.23 15.85
C LEU A 51 -7.63 -6.57 17.22
N ARG A 52 -6.50 -6.24 17.85
CA ARG A 52 -6.45 -5.50 19.11
C ARG A 52 -5.46 -4.34 19.03
N TYR A 53 -5.87 -3.14 19.41
CA TYR A 53 -4.95 -2.02 19.57
C TYR A 53 -4.44 -1.92 21.02
N ASN A 54 -3.12 -2.02 21.18
CA ASN A 54 -2.45 -1.85 22.46
C ASN A 54 -1.91 -0.42 22.56
N SER A 55 -2.67 0.47 23.21
CA SER A 55 -2.33 1.89 23.36
C SER A 55 -1.05 2.14 24.16
N ARG A 56 -0.71 1.26 25.11
CA ARG A 56 0.50 1.38 25.94
C ARG A 56 1.77 1.08 25.15
N LYS A 57 1.75 -0.02 24.38
CA LYS A 57 2.88 -0.41 23.52
C LYS A 57 2.90 0.33 22.17
N GLY A 58 1.78 0.97 21.80
CA GLY A 58 1.64 1.67 20.52
C GLY A 58 1.69 0.71 19.33
N CYS A 59 1.12 -0.49 19.47
CA CYS A 59 1.09 -1.51 18.42
C CYS A 59 -0.32 -2.04 18.22
N VAL A 60 -0.59 -2.47 16.99
CA VAL A 60 -1.77 -3.27 16.64
C VAL A 60 -1.35 -4.73 16.62
N GLU A 61 -2.07 -5.54 17.36
CA GLU A 61 -1.90 -6.98 17.49
C GLU A 61 -2.94 -7.67 16.60
N LEU A 62 -2.48 -8.56 15.73
CA LEU A 62 -3.28 -9.34 14.79
C LEU A 62 -3.17 -10.82 15.17
N ARG A 63 -4.30 -11.53 15.13
CA ARG A 63 -4.36 -12.96 15.43
C ARG A 63 -5.27 -13.68 14.43
N THR A 64 -4.82 -14.83 13.93
CA THR A 64 -5.67 -15.73 13.14
C THR A 64 -6.67 -16.46 14.02
N ASN A 65 -7.87 -16.68 13.51
CA ASN A 65 -8.91 -17.47 14.15
C ASN A 65 -9.30 -18.65 13.25
N ALA A 66 -10.16 -19.54 13.75
CA ALA A 66 -10.64 -20.71 12.98
C ALA A 66 -11.45 -20.33 11.73
N LEU A 67 -11.90 -19.07 11.61
CA LEU A 67 -12.65 -18.58 10.46
C LEU A 67 -11.73 -18.03 9.35
N THR A 68 -10.44 -17.85 9.65
CA THR A 68 -9.43 -17.35 8.72
C THR A 68 -9.08 -18.47 7.73
N SER A 69 -9.64 -18.39 6.52
CA SER A 69 -9.42 -19.42 5.47
C SER A 69 -8.28 -19.08 4.52
N ASN A 70 -7.95 -17.79 4.31
CA ASN A 70 -6.91 -17.39 3.37
C ASN A 70 -5.53 -17.32 4.06
N PRO A 71 -4.51 -18.07 3.59
CA PRO A 71 -3.16 -18.04 4.18
C PRO A 71 -2.48 -16.67 4.06
N ASN A 72 -2.84 -15.87 3.05
CA ASN A 72 -2.29 -14.53 2.83
C ASN A 72 -3.02 -13.43 3.61
N ALA A 73 -4.07 -13.77 4.37
CA ALA A 73 -4.86 -12.79 5.12
C ALA A 73 -4.00 -11.98 6.09
N MET A 74 -3.08 -12.63 6.80
CA MET A 74 -2.19 -11.98 7.74
C MET A 74 -1.27 -10.95 7.06
N THR A 75 -0.67 -11.33 5.94
CA THR A 75 0.20 -10.43 5.14
C THR A 75 -0.60 -9.25 4.61
N LYS A 76 -1.79 -9.47 4.03
CA LYS A 76 -2.67 -8.39 3.56
C LYS A 76 -3.07 -7.42 4.68
N ALA A 77 -3.35 -7.93 5.88
CA ALA A 77 -3.66 -7.08 7.04
C ALA A 77 -2.46 -6.25 7.48
N ILE A 78 -1.25 -6.82 7.47
CA ILE A 78 -0.02 -6.08 7.77
C ILE A 78 0.21 -4.98 6.73
N ASP A 79 0.09 -5.30 5.45
CA ASP A 79 0.29 -4.33 4.37
C ASP A 79 -0.73 -3.20 4.44
N PHE A 80 -1.99 -3.53 4.74
CA PHE A 80 -3.04 -2.53 4.97
C PHE A 80 -2.69 -1.59 6.14
N LEU A 81 -2.32 -2.13 7.31
CA LEU A 81 -1.91 -1.31 8.45
C LEU A 81 -0.65 -0.49 8.16
N THR A 82 0.29 -1.05 7.42
CA THR A 82 1.52 -0.37 7.03
C THR A 82 1.23 0.76 6.05
N ALA A 83 0.28 0.58 5.12
CA ALA A 83 -0.18 1.65 4.22
C ALA A 83 -0.83 2.80 5.00
N ILE A 84 -1.67 2.51 5.99
CA ILE A 84 -2.22 3.55 6.87
C ILE A 84 -1.10 4.26 7.64
N ASN A 85 -0.11 3.53 8.16
CA ASN A 85 1.04 4.15 8.81
C ASN A 85 1.85 5.05 7.86
N ALA A 86 1.96 4.65 6.59
CA ALA A 86 2.69 5.34 5.54
C ALA A 86 2.02 6.62 5.00
N GLY A 87 0.80 6.94 5.45
CA GLY A 87 0.12 8.19 5.04
C GLY A 87 -1.07 8.00 4.10
N PHE A 88 -1.35 6.78 3.64
CA PHE A 88 -2.48 6.54 2.74
C PHE A 88 -3.83 6.78 3.42
N GLU A 89 -4.82 7.15 2.60
CA GLU A 89 -6.22 7.20 3.00
C GLU A 89 -6.77 5.78 3.17
N ILE A 90 -7.74 5.63 4.08
CA ILE A 90 -8.36 4.32 4.37
C ILE A 90 -9.04 3.76 3.12
N ALA A 91 -9.67 4.62 2.32
CA ALA A 91 -10.32 4.23 1.07
C ALA A 91 -9.34 3.64 0.04
N ASP A 92 -8.16 4.25 -0.10
CA ASP A 92 -7.11 3.75 -1.00
C ASP A 92 -6.48 2.46 -0.48
N ALA A 93 -6.21 2.39 0.83
CA ALA A 93 -5.64 1.20 1.44
C ALA A 93 -6.59 0.00 1.36
N LEU A 94 -7.92 0.23 1.36
CA LEU A 94 -8.92 -0.83 1.22
C LEU A 94 -8.75 -1.66 -0.07
N ALA A 95 -8.15 -1.08 -1.10
CA ALA A 95 -7.83 -1.79 -2.33
C ALA A 95 -6.92 -3.00 -2.11
N LEU A 96 -5.97 -2.92 -1.16
CA LEU A 96 -5.08 -4.04 -0.78
C LEU A 96 -5.84 -5.23 -0.18
N VAL A 97 -6.94 -4.95 0.53
CA VAL A 97 -7.76 -5.99 1.15
C VAL A 97 -8.69 -6.63 0.11
N ARG A 98 -9.19 -5.83 -0.83
CA ARG A 98 -10.20 -6.25 -1.82
C ARG A 98 -9.63 -6.97 -3.04
N LEU A 99 -8.48 -6.54 -3.54
CA LEU A 99 -7.92 -6.99 -4.81
C LEU A 99 -6.62 -7.75 -4.56
N GLU A 100 -6.44 -8.89 -5.24
CA GLU A 100 -5.28 -9.76 -5.01
C GLU A 100 -4.03 -9.29 -5.77
N ASP A 101 -4.21 -8.61 -6.90
CA ASP A 101 -3.12 -8.16 -7.78
C ASP A 101 -2.55 -6.78 -7.40
N ILE A 102 -3.00 -6.21 -6.28
CA ILE A 102 -2.51 -4.93 -5.77
C ILE A 102 -1.57 -5.21 -4.62
N PHE A 103 -0.38 -4.62 -4.68
CA PHE A 103 0.59 -4.64 -3.60
C PHE A 103 1.10 -3.22 -3.33
N MET A 104 1.75 -3.09 -2.20
CA MET A 104 2.46 -1.88 -1.80
C MET A 104 3.95 -2.09 -2.00
N ASP A 105 4.59 -1.13 -2.63
CA ASP A 105 6.02 -1.08 -2.85
C ASP A 105 6.62 0.13 -2.14
N VAL A 106 7.76 -0.09 -1.49
CA VAL A 106 8.41 0.92 -0.64
C VAL A 106 9.86 1.06 -1.06
N PHE A 107 10.32 2.29 -1.21
CA PHE A 107 11.72 2.58 -1.41
C PHE A 107 12.12 3.92 -0.83
N ASP A 108 13.40 4.08 -0.57
CA ASP A 108 13.97 5.34 -0.14
C ASP A 108 14.53 6.11 -1.34
N VAL A 109 14.38 7.44 -1.33
CA VAL A 109 15.01 8.30 -2.34
C VAL A 109 16.55 8.19 -2.26
N THR A 110 17.08 7.91 -1.07
CA THR A 110 18.52 7.73 -0.84
C THR A 110 19.10 6.51 -1.56
N ASP A 111 18.27 5.49 -1.85
CA ASP A 111 18.72 4.26 -2.52
C ASP A 111 19.04 4.50 -4.00
N ILE A 112 18.45 5.53 -4.61
CA ILE A 112 18.59 5.84 -6.05
C ILE A 112 19.87 6.63 -6.30
N LYS A 113 20.15 7.59 -5.42
CA LYS A 113 21.31 8.45 -5.51
C LYS A 113 21.70 8.81 -4.08
N LEU A 114 22.99 8.70 -3.79
CA LEU A 114 23.54 9.19 -2.53
C LEU A 114 23.41 10.72 -2.55
N ILE A 115 22.36 11.22 -1.91
CA ILE A 115 22.01 12.63 -1.88
C ILE A 115 21.93 13.05 -0.42
N GLU A 116 22.73 14.05 -0.06
CA GLU A 116 22.72 14.65 1.26
C GLU A 116 22.23 16.11 1.19
N GLY A 117 21.64 16.58 2.30
CA GLY A 117 21.25 17.97 2.51
C GLY A 117 20.22 18.50 1.51
N ASP A 118 20.45 19.70 1.00
CA ASP A 118 19.53 20.46 0.14
C ASP A 118 19.14 19.76 -1.16
N ASN A 119 19.98 18.84 -1.64
CA ASN A 119 19.65 18.08 -2.83
C ASN A 119 18.52 17.07 -2.58
N LEU A 120 18.37 16.57 -1.34
CA LEU A 120 17.33 15.60 -0.97
C LEU A 120 15.96 16.28 -0.90
N SER A 121 15.89 17.44 -0.25
CA SER A 121 14.66 18.25 -0.21
C SER A 121 14.25 18.69 -1.61
N ARG A 122 15.22 19.03 -2.48
CA ARG A 122 14.97 19.33 -3.89
C ARG A 122 14.45 18.13 -4.67
N ALA A 123 15.02 16.94 -4.47
CA ALA A 123 14.56 15.71 -5.13
C ALA A 123 13.11 15.38 -4.73
N VAL A 124 12.80 15.41 -3.44
CA VAL A 124 11.43 15.22 -2.91
C VAL A 124 10.48 16.29 -3.48
N GLY A 125 10.92 17.55 -3.53
CA GLY A 125 10.17 18.65 -4.13
C GLY A 125 9.84 18.46 -5.61
N ARG A 126 10.69 17.75 -6.37
CA ARG A 126 10.41 17.40 -7.78
C ARG A 126 9.41 16.27 -7.93
N ILE A 127 9.40 15.31 -7.00
CA ILE A 127 8.41 14.23 -7.00
C ILE A 127 7.02 14.79 -6.71
N ALA A 128 6.91 15.64 -5.67
CA ALA A 128 5.65 16.32 -5.36
C ALA A 128 5.25 17.29 -6.47
N GLY A 129 6.18 18.13 -6.93
CA GLY A 129 5.88 19.27 -7.80
C GLY A 129 5.11 20.37 -7.07
N LYS A 130 4.74 21.42 -7.80
CA LYS A 130 3.95 22.53 -7.24
C LYS A 130 2.59 22.01 -6.76
N GLY A 131 2.34 22.06 -5.45
CA GLY A 131 1.08 21.61 -4.85
C GLY A 131 0.74 20.12 -5.09
N GLY A 132 1.75 19.26 -5.32
CA GLY A 132 1.50 17.84 -5.60
C GLY A 132 1.13 17.52 -7.05
N GLN A 133 1.15 18.50 -7.97
CA GLN A 133 0.65 18.31 -9.34
C GLN A 133 1.37 17.18 -10.11
N ILE A 134 2.69 17.03 -9.92
CA ILE A 134 3.46 15.97 -10.60
C ILE A 134 3.08 14.60 -10.04
N LYS A 135 3.02 14.49 -8.70
CA LYS A 135 2.53 13.29 -8.00
C LYS A 135 1.16 12.87 -8.55
N PHE A 136 0.18 13.77 -8.55
CA PHE A 136 -1.18 13.47 -9.04
C PHE A 136 -1.21 13.07 -10.53
N THR A 137 -0.36 13.69 -11.36
CA THR A 137 -0.25 13.29 -12.77
C THR A 137 0.24 11.85 -12.88
N ILE A 138 1.27 11.47 -12.12
CA ILE A 138 1.82 10.10 -12.14
C ILE A 138 0.76 9.11 -11.64
N GLU A 139 0.09 9.41 -10.53
CA GLU A 139 -0.99 8.58 -9.97
C GLU A 139 -2.09 8.31 -11.00
N ASN A 140 -2.61 9.37 -11.62
CA ASN A 140 -3.67 9.25 -12.63
C ASN A 140 -3.20 8.54 -13.90
N ALA A 141 -1.94 8.73 -14.29
CA ALA A 141 -1.40 8.12 -15.49
C ALA A 141 -1.06 6.64 -15.35
N THR A 142 -0.74 6.19 -14.14
CA THR A 142 -0.35 4.81 -13.86
C THR A 142 -1.43 4.02 -13.14
N HIS A 143 -2.54 4.65 -12.75
CA HIS A 143 -3.55 4.06 -11.85
C HIS A 143 -2.92 3.53 -10.56
N THR A 144 -2.04 4.33 -9.97
CA THR A 144 -1.40 4.03 -8.68
C THR A 144 -1.75 5.08 -7.65
N ARG A 145 -1.56 4.75 -6.37
CA ARG A 145 -1.60 5.70 -5.27
C ARG A 145 -0.21 5.85 -4.69
N ILE A 146 0.24 7.08 -4.46
CA ILE A 146 1.58 7.38 -3.99
C ILE A 146 1.49 8.14 -2.67
N SER A 147 2.25 7.72 -1.67
CA SER A 147 2.45 8.48 -0.42
C SER A 147 3.91 8.85 -0.29
N LEU A 148 4.17 10.10 0.10
CA LEU A 148 5.51 10.64 0.32
C LEU A 148 5.65 10.95 1.81
N THR A 149 6.49 10.20 2.51
CA THR A 149 6.73 10.37 3.95
C THR A 149 8.22 10.60 4.19
N GLY A 150 8.60 11.88 4.29
CA GLY A 150 10.00 12.28 4.40
C GLY A 150 10.79 11.87 3.16
N THR A 151 11.66 10.88 3.32
CA THR A 151 12.50 10.32 2.23
C THR A 151 11.92 9.04 1.63
N LYS A 152 10.96 8.42 2.31
CA LYS A 152 10.35 7.17 1.86
C LYS A 152 9.17 7.44 0.95
N VAL A 153 9.18 6.74 -0.17
CA VAL A 153 8.10 6.75 -1.16
C VAL A 153 7.40 5.41 -1.09
N HIS A 154 6.09 5.46 -0.89
CA HIS A 154 5.23 4.29 -0.92
C HIS A 154 4.34 4.38 -2.17
N ILE A 155 4.26 3.29 -2.93
CA ILE A 155 3.44 3.19 -4.13
C ILE A 155 2.53 1.98 -3.99
N LEU A 156 1.25 2.16 -4.26
CA LEU A 156 0.23 1.12 -4.25
C LEU A 156 -0.31 0.94 -5.67
N GLY A 157 -0.35 -0.30 -6.15
CA GLY A 157 -0.94 -0.64 -7.45
C GLY A 157 -0.55 -2.03 -7.95
N SER A 158 -0.86 -2.31 -9.23
CA SER A 158 -0.49 -3.56 -9.91
C SER A 158 0.98 -3.58 -10.34
N VAL A 159 1.52 -4.76 -10.64
CA VAL A 159 2.98 -4.98 -10.74
C VAL A 159 3.62 -4.13 -11.82
N ASN A 160 2.99 -4.08 -12.99
CA ASN A 160 3.49 -3.29 -14.11
C ASN A 160 3.35 -1.79 -13.87
N ASN A 161 2.28 -1.37 -13.20
CA ASN A 161 1.97 0.03 -12.92
C ASN A 161 2.94 0.60 -11.88
N VAL A 162 3.18 -0.15 -10.81
CA VAL A 162 4.14 0.20 -9.76
C VAL A 162 5.55 0.29 -10.34
N LYS A 163 5.97 -0.67 -11.18
CA LYS A 163 7.28 -0.62 -11.87
C LYS A 163 7.43 0.65 -12.72
N MET A 164 6.39 1.04 -13.45
CA MET A 164 6.41 2.25 -14.25
C MET A 164 6.46 3.52 -13.37
N ALA A 165 5.63 3.59 -12.33
CA ALA A 165 5.61 4.71 -11.38
C ALA A 165 6.98 4.88 -10.70
N ARG A 166 7.57 3.78 -10.21
CA ARG A 166 8.91 3.74 -9.63
C ARG A 166 9.94 4.27 -10.62
N ARG A 167 9.95 3.80 -11.87
CA ARG A 167 10.88 4.27 -12.92
C ARG A 167 10.77 5.79 -13.15
N VAL A 168 9.54 6.30 -13.24
CA VAL A 168 9.28 7.72 -13.43
C VAL A 168 9.76 8.55 -12.23
N ILE A 169 9.53 8.06 -11.01
CA ILE A 169 10.01 8.72 -9.80
C ILE A 169 11.55 8.71 -9.75
N CYS A 170 12.20 7.59 -10.10
CA CYS A 170 13.66 7.53 -10.20
C CYS A 170 14.20 8.54 -11.22
N ASP A 171 13.56 8.66 -12.39
CA ASP A 171 13.97 9.63 -13.41
C ASP A 171 13.86 11.08 -12.91
N LEU A 172 12.82 11.41 -12.13
CA LEU A 172 12.63 12.72 -11.51
C LEU A 172 13.73 13.02 -10.48
N VAL A 173 14.04 12.05 -9.61
CA VAL A 173 15.12 12.15 -8.62
C VAL A 173 16.48 12.35 -9.31
N MET A 174 16.73 11.63 -10.40
CA MET A 174 18.02 11.66 -11.10
C MET A 174 18.32 12.99 -11.80
N GLY A 175 17.32 13.79 -12.16
CA GLY A 175 17.60 14.96 -12.99
C GLY A 175 16.61 15.23 -14.11
N SER A 176 15.79 14.26 -14.50
CA SER A 176 15.08 14.32 -15.78
C SER A 176 14.09 15.48 -15.86
N PRO A 177 14.06 16.23 -16.98
CA PRO A 177 13.12 17.32 -17.16
C PRO A 177 11.68 16.80 -17.18
N ALA A 178 10.74 17.56 -16.61
CA ALA A 178 9.35 17.15 -16.48
C ALA A 178 8.69 16.82 -17.84
N ASN A 179 9.05 17.53 -18.91
CA ASN A 179 8.55 17.26 -20.28
C ASN A 179 8.81 15.82 -20.71
N LYS A 180 10.00 15.27 -20.42
CA LYS A 180 10.35 13.88 -20.74
C LYS A 180 9.50 12.89 -19.95
N ILE A 181 9.14 13.23 -18.72
CA ILE A 181 8.28 12.42 -17.86
C ILE A 181 6.85 12.40 -18.40
N TYR A 182 6.29 13.56 -18.75
CA TYR A 182 4.96 13.63 -19.35
C TYR A 182 4.85 12.82 -20.64
N SER A 183 5.87 12.89 -21.51
CA SER A 183 5.92 12.06 -22.72
C SER A 183 5.95 10.56 -22.41
N LYS A 184 6.75 10.13 -21.41
CA LYS A 184 6.79 8.72 -20.97
C LYS A 184 5.45 8.25 -20.42
N LEU A 185 4.81 9.06 -19.57
CA LEU A 185 3.49 8.75 -19.00
C LEU A 185 2.43 8.62 -20.09
N ARG A 186 2.41 9.55 -21.07
CA ARG A 186 1.47 9.49 -22.20
C ARG A 186 1.64 8.22 -23.03
N ASN A 187 2.88 7.83 -23.32
CA ASN A 187 3.17 6.60 -24.07
C ASN A 187 2.72 5.35 -23.29
N PHE A 188 2.92 5.36 -21.97
CA PHE A 188 2.47 4.25 -21.12
C PHE A 188 0.95 4.16 -21.04
N GLN A 189 0.24 5.29 -20.90
CA GLN A 189 -1.23 5.31 -20.97
C GLN A 189 -1.75 4.78 -22.31
N ALA A 190 -1.10 5.16 -23.43
CA ALA A 190 -1.45 4.64 -24.74
C ALA A 190 -1.21 3.13 -24.86
N TRP A 191 -0.16 2.60 -24.21
CA TRP A 191 0.10 1.16 -24.13
C TRP A 191 -0.93 0.44 -23.26
N GLN A 192 -1.29 0.99 -22.09
CA GLN A 192 -2.31 0.40 -21.21
C GLN A 192 -3.67 0.30 -21.90
N LYS A 193 -4.09 1.34 -22.63
CA LYS A 193 -5.35 1.33 -23.40
C LYS A 193 -5.40 0.29 -24.52
N ARG A 194 -4.26 -0.26 -24.94
CA ARG A 194 -4.20 -1.32 -25.96
C ARG A 194 -4.26 -2.72 -25.33
N GLN A 195 -4.07 -2.83 -24.02
CA GLN A 195 -4.00 -4.08 -23.28
C GLN A 195 -5.29 -4.41 -22.50
N GLY A 196 -6.14 -3.41 -22.25
CA GLY A 196 -7.49 -3.58 -21.71
C GLY A 196 -8.52 -3.51 -22.81
#